data_AF-A0A392S393-F1
#
_entry.id   AF-A0A392S393-F1
#
_cell.length_a   1.000
_cell.length_b   1.000
_cell.length_c   1.000
_cell.angle_alpha   90.00
_cell.angle_beta   90.00
_cell.angle_gamma   90.00
#
_symmetry.space_group_name_H-M   'P 1'
#
loop_
_entity.id
_entity.type
_entity.pdbx_description
1 polymer ?
#
loop_
_entity_poly.entity_id
_entity_poly.type
_entity_poly.pdbx_seq_one_letter_code
_entity_poly.pdbx_strand_id
1 'polypeptide(L)'
;MKSKMKGKVGDVALKLDISKAYDRIDWDYLRGFMIKMGFCTQWVSWIMMCVESVDYNVIVNDRLVGPITPGRGLRQWDPLSPYLFILCAEGLLALIRQAEAR
;
A
#
# COMPACT_ATOMS: atom_id res chain seq x y z
N MET A 1 -19.71 20.98 10.97
CA MET A 1 -19.29 21.17 9.57
C MET A 1 -20.44 21.85 8.83
N LYS A 2 -20.29 23.12 8.40
CA LYS A 2 -21.38 23.86 7.74
C LYS A 2 -21.44 23.44 6.27
N SER A 3 -22.59 22.90 5.85
CA SER A 3 -22.82 22.50 4.46
C SER A 3 -22.96 23.73 3.56
N LYS A 4 -22.00 23.93 2.65
CA LYS A 4 -22.13 24.90 1.54
C LYS A 4 -22.92 24.25 0.40
N MET A 5 -24.22 24.06 0.60
CA MET A 5 -25.11 23.47 -0.42
C MET A 5 -25.69 24.49 -1.41
N LYS A 6 -25.46 25.80 -1.21
CA LYS A 6 -26.06 26.85 -2.04
C LYS A 6 -25.03 27.90 -2.46
N GLY A 7 -24.78 27.97 -3.76
CA GLY A 7 -23.91 28.93 -4.46
C GLY A 7 -24.01 28.69 -5.98
N LYS A 8 -23.63 29.66 -6.82
CA LYS A 8 -23.62 29.50 -8.30
C LYS A 8 -22.56 28.53 -8.80
N VAL A 9 -21.56 28.22 -7.96
CA VAL A 9 -20.49 27.26 -8.21
C VAL A 9 -20.68 26.12 -7.21
N GLY A 10 -20.79 24.89 -7.73
CA GLY A 10 -20.87 23.68 -6.91
C GLY A 10 -19.48 23.07 -6.73
N ASP A 11 -19.14 22.73 -5.49
CA ASP A 11 -17.93 21.98 -5.19
C ASP A 11 -18.24 20.47 -5.19
N VAL A 12 -17.36 19.66 -5.74
CA VAL A 12 -17.44 18.19 -5.72
C VAL A 12 -16.21 17.65 -5.02
N ALA A 13 -16.42 16.69 -4.11
CA ALA A 13 -15.34 15.96 -3.46
C ALA A 13 -15.40 14.48 -3.87
N LEU A 14 -14.26 13.95 -4.31
CA LEU A 14 -14.09 12.52 -4.60
C LEU A 14 -13.37 11.86 -3.42
N LYS A 15 -14.00 10.85 -2.82
CA LYS A 15 -13.37 10.01 -1.79
C LYS A 15 -13.02 8.66 -2.41
N LEU A 16 -11.73 8.32 -2.38
CA LEU A 16 -11.23 7.01 -2.80
C LEU A 16 -10.94 6.18 -1.55
N ASP A 17 -11.41 4.93 -1.56
CA ASP A 17 -11.15 3.95 -0.51
C ASP A 17 -10.40 2.75 -1.12
N ILE A 18 -9.26 2.39 -0.53
CA ILE A 18 -8.42 1.29 -1.03
C ILE A 18 -8.79 0.03 -0.27
N SER A 19 -9.51 -0.87 -0.93
CA SER A 19 -9.89 -2.16 -0.34
C SER A 19 -8.66 -2.96 0.06
N LYS A 20 -8.58 -3.42 1.32
CA LYS A 20 -7.49 -4.28 1.82
C LYS A 20 -6.10 -3.71 1.48
N ALA A 21 -5.90 -2.45 1.82
CA ALA A 21 -4.76 -1.64 1.41
C ALA A 21 -3.40 -2.30 1.69
N TYR A 22 -3.26 -2.93 2.87
CA TYR A 22 -2.03 -3.67 3.21
C TYR A 22 -1.94 -5.02 2.48
N ASP A 23 -3.03 -5.78 2.40
CA ASP A 23 -3.00 -7.15 1.87
C ASP A 23 -2.83 -7.23 0.32
N ARG A 24 -3.00 -6.10 -0.37
CA ARG A 24 -3.01 -6.03 -1.84
C ARG A 24 -1.80 -5.37 -2.47
N ILE A 25 -0.82 -4.90 -1.70
CA ILE A 25 0.41 -4.34 -2.27
C ILE A 25 1.19 -5.41 -3.01
N ASP A 26 1.43 -5.18 -4.28
CA ASP A 26 2.28 -6.02 -5.10
C ASP A 26 3.77 -5.78 -4.77
N TRP A 27 4.52 -6.86 -4.58
CA TRP A 27 5.92 -6.80 -4.14
C TRP A 27 6.86 -6.35 -5.25
N ASP A 28 6.60 -6.73 -6.51
CA ASP A 28 7.38 -6.28 -7.65
C ASP A 28 7.16 -4.79 -7.90
N TYR A 29 5.93 -4.31 -7.71
CA TYR A 29 5.64 -2.88 -7.70
C TYR A 29 6.42 -2.13 -6.61
N LEU A 30 6.37 -2.58 -5.36
CA LEU A 30 7.08 -1.94 -4.24
C LEU A 30 8.59 -1.87 -4.51
N ARG A 31 9.18 -3.00 -4.94
CA ARG A 31 10.59 -3.10 -5.31
C ARG A 31 10.96 -2.13 -6.42
N GLY A 32 10.20 -2.14 -7.52
CA GLY A 32 10.44 -1.27 -8.67
C GLY A 32 10.27 0.21 -8.32
N PHE A 33 9.29 0.54 -7.48
CA PHE A 33 9.05 1.91 -7.03
C PHE A 33 10.20 2.44 -6.18
N MET A 34 10.70 1.66 -5.23
CA MET A 34 11.85 2.04 -4.41
C MET A 34 13.12 2.24 -5.26
N ILE A 35 13.38 1.38 -6.23
CA ILE A 35 14.48 1.56 -7.18
C ILE A 35 14.31 2.88 -7.96
N LYS A 36 13.10 3.16 -8.46
CA LYS A 36 12.80 4.39 -9.20
C LYS A 36 12.96 5.66 -8.36
N MET A 37 12.70 5.59 -7.06
CA MET A 37 12.94 6.70 -6.12
C MET A 37 14.42 6.91 -5.78
N GLY A 38 15.32 6.05 -6.24
CA GLY A 38 16.76 6.18 -6.05
C GLY A 38 17.31 5.51 -4.78
N PHE A 39 16.54 4.62 -4.16
CA PHE A 39 17.06 3.81 -3.05
C PHE A 39 18.15 2.86 -3.56
N CYS A 40 19.22 2.69 -2.77
CA CYS A 40 20.28 1.76 -3.14
C CYS A 40 19.78 0.31 -3.11
N THR A 41 20.31 -0.51 -4.02
CA THR A 41 19.89 -1.91 -4.20
C THR A 41 20.03 -2.75 -2.92
N GLN A 42 21.06 -2.46 -2.12
CA GLN A 42 21.27 -3.13 -0.84
C GLN A 42 20.13 -2.84 0.16
N TRP A 43 19.68 -1.59 0.24
CA TRP A 43 18.58 -1.21 1.12
C TRP A 43 17.26 -1.81 0.65
N VAL A 44 17.01 -1.77 -0.67
CA VAL A 44 15.84 -2.43 -1.27
C VAL A 44 15.84 -3.93 -0.92
N SER A 45 16.97 -4.60 -1.05
CA SER A 45 17.10 -6.02 -0.70
C SER A 45 16.75 -6.30 0.78
N TRP A 46 17.25 -5.47 1.71
CA TRP A 46 16.93 -5.60 3.13
C TRP A 46 15.43 -5.46 3.42
N ILE A 47 14.78 -4.46 2.83
CA ILE A 47 13.34 -4.27 2.99
C ILE A 47 12.56 -5.44 2.38
N MET A 48 12.93 -5.89 1.19
CA MET A 48 12.23 -7.01 0.54
C MET A 48 12.38 -8.30 1.35
N MET A 49 13.53 -8.54 1.99
CA MET A 49 13.66 -9.68 2.93
C MET A 49 12.67 -9.57 4.10
N CYS A 50 12.41 -8.38 4.64
CA CYS A 50 11.42 -8.20 5.71
C CYS A 50 9.98 -8.46 5.22
N VAL A 51 9.68 -8.11 3.97
CA VAL A 51 8.33 -8.21 3.39
C VAL A 51 8.02 -9.63 2.88
N GLU A 52 9.01 -10.30 2.28
CA GLU A 52 8.85 -11.59 1.60
C GLU A 52 8.99 -12.80 2.54
N SER A 53 9.60 -12.63 3.72
CA SER A 53 9.90 -13.74 4.66
C SER A 53 8.76 -14.13 5.60
N VAL A 54 7.57 -13.54 5.45
CA VAL A 54 6.46 -13.75 6.37
C VAL A 54 5.70 -15.01 6.00
N ASP A 55 5.52 -15.94 6.93
CA ASP A 55 4.56 -17.03 6.81
C ASP A 55 3.40 -16.83 7.78
N TYR A 56 2.18 -17.16 7.33
CA TYR A 56 0.98 -17.06 8.15
C TYR A 56 0.47 -18.43 8.55
N ASN A 57 0.08 -18.58 9.81
CA ASN A 57 -0.78 -19.67 10.25
C ASN A 57 -2.13 -19.08 10.65
N VAL A 58 -3.20 -19.77 10.28
CA VAL A 58 -4.58 -19.34 10.58
C VAL A 58 -5.24 -20.37 11.48
N ILE A 59 -6.02 -19.91 12.45
CA ILE A 59 -6.82 -20.79 13.31
C ILE A 59 -8.18 -20.98 12.64
N VAL A 60 -8.51 -22.23 12.32
CA VAL A 60 -9.81 -22.62 11.73
C VAL A 60 -10.42 -23.68 12.65
N ASN A 61 -11.57 -23.39 13.26
CA ASN A 61 -12.23 -24.28 14.22
C ASN A 61 -11.29 -24.76 15.34
N ASP A 62 -10.59 -23.82 15.98
CA ASP A 62 -9.61 -24.06 17.05
C ASP A 62 -8.39 -24.92 16.66
N ARG A 63 -8.19 -25.15 15.35
CA ARG A 63 -7.02 -25.86 14.82
C ARG A 63 -6.13 -24.91 14.03
N LEU A 64 -4.83 -25.01 14.25
CA LEU A 64 -3.84 -24.28 13.48
C LEU A 64 -3.73 -24.90 12.08
N VAL A 65 -3.88 -24.08 11.04
CA VAL A 65 -3.75 -24.45 9.63
C VAL A 65 -2.70 -23.56 8.98
N GLY A 66 -1.73 -24.15 8.28
CA GLY A 66 -0.64 -23.45 7.63
C GLY A 66 0.60 -24.32 7.39
N PRO A 67 1.72 -23.73 6.95
CA PRO A 67 1.89 -22.31 6.68
C PRO A 67 1.25 -21.87 5.35
N ILE A 68 0.76 -20.64 5.33
CA ILE A 68 0.37 -19.90 4.12
C ILE A 68 1.47 -18.89 3.84
N THR A 69 2.21 -19.13 2.75
CA THR A 69 3.20 -18.16 2.26
C THR A 69 2.49 -17.13 1.38
N PRO A 70 2.47 -15.84 1.77
CA PRO A 70 1.92 -14.78 0.95
C PRO A 70 2.78 -14.56 -0.30
N GLY A 71 2.13 -14.17 -1.40
CA GLY A 71 2.83 -13.66 -2.59
C GLY A 71 2.70 -12.16 -2.78
N ARG A 72 2.03 -11.47 -1.85
CA ARG A 72 1.79 -10.03 -1.86
C ARG A 72 1.37 -9.55 -0.48
N GLY A 73 1.36 -8.23 -0.33
CA GLY A 73 0.85 -7.51 0.82
C GLY A 73 1.92 -7.17 1.85
N LEU A 74 1.53 -6.33 2.79
CA LEU A 74 2.34 -5.86 3.91
C LEU A 74 1.77 -6.40 5.21
N ARG A 75 2.63 -6.70 6.18
CA ARG A 75 2.20 -7.27 7.45
C ARG A 75 1.51 -6.21 8.30
N GLN A 76 0.28 -6.47 8.70
CA GLN A 76 -0.39 -5.60 9.68
C GLN A 76 0.37 -5.64 11.02
N TRP A 77 0.42 -4.50 11.71
CA TRP A 77 1.14 -4.33 12.99
C TRP A 77 2.66 -4.39 12.90
N ASP A 78 3.23 -4.54 11.70
CA ASP A 78 4.65 -4.32 11.48
C ASP A 78 4.96 -2.82 11.42
N PRO A 79 5.91 -2.31 12.24
CA PRO A 79 6.29 -0.90 12.22
C PRO A 79 6.73 -0.37 10.85
N LEU A 80 7.25 -1.22 9.95
CA LEU A 80 7.66 -0.79 8.60
C LEU A 80 6.47 -0.59 7.65
N SER A 81 5.43 -1.39 7.83
CA SER A 81 4.34 -1.50 6.86
C SER A 81 3.57 -0.19 6.60
N PRO A 82 3.31 0.70 7.58
CA PRO A 82 2.74 2.02 7.32
C PRO A 82 3.60 2.89 6.40
N TYR A 83 4.93 2.86 6.55
CA TYR A 83 5.85 3.67 5.74
C TYR A 83 5.94 3.15 4.31
N LEU A 84 6.01 1.82 4.15
CA LEU A 84 5.99 1.18 2.84
C LEU A 84 4.66 1.41 2.10
N PHE A 85 3.54 1.44 2.84
CA PHE A 85 2.24 1.80 2.28
C PHE A 85 2.22 3.25 1.75
N ILE A 86 2.75 4.21 2.52
CA ILE A 86 2.84 5.62 2.09
C ILE A 86 3.69 5.75 0.83
N LEU A 87 4.84 5.09 0.78
CA LEU A 87 5.68 5.03 -0.42
C LEU A 87 4.88 4.52 -1.63
N CYS A 88 4.18 3.40 -1.49
CA CYS A 88 3.34 2.88 -2.58
C CYS A 88 2.25 3.88 -3.01
N ALA A 89 1.62 4.57 -2.06
CA ALA A 89 0.57 5.56 -2.32
C ALA A 89 1.08 6.81 -3.05
N GLU A 90 2.32 7.24 -2.82
CA GLU A 90 2.95 8.34 -3.58
C GLU A 90 3.01 8.04 -5.08
N GLY A 91 3.20 6.77 -5.47
CA GLY A 91 3.15 6.37 -6.88
C GLY A 91 1.77 6.59 -7.51
N LEU A 92 0.69 6.25 -6.79
CA LEU A 92 -0.68 6.54 -7.23
C LEU A 92 -0.92 8.06 -7.32
N LEU A 93 -0.47 8.82 -6.32
CA LEU A 93 -0.60 10.28 -6.30
C LEU A 93 0.13 10.93 -7.48
N ALA A 94 1.32 10.44 -7.83
CA ALA A 94 2.07 10.91 -8.98
C ALA A 94 1.32 10.67 -10.30
N LEU A 95 0.68 9.51 -10.46
CA LEU A 95 -0.14 9.21 -11.64
C LEU A 95 -1.38 10.11 -11.73
N ILE A 96 -2.04 10.39 -10.60
CA ILE A 96 -3.19 11.30 -10.55
C ILE A 96 -2.76 12.71 -10.95
N ARG A 97 -1.68 13.24 -10.37
CA ARG A 97 -1.15 14.56 -10.73
C ARG A 97 -0.77 14.67 -12.20
N GLN A 98 -0.20 13.60 -12.76
CA GLN A 98 0.14 13.54 -14.18
C GLN A 98 -1.12 13.56 -15.07
N ALA A 99 -2.18 12.88 -14.64
CA ALA A 99 -3.45 12.86 -15.36
C ALA A 99 -4.20 14.21 -15.26
N GLU A 100 -4.12 14.90 -14.12
CA GLU A 100 -4.70 16.23 -13.93
C GLU A 100 -4.00 17.31 -14.76
N ALA A 101 -2.70 17.16 -15.01
CA ALA A 101 -1.92 18.12 -15.80
C ALA A 101 -2.11 17.97 -17.33
N ARG A 102 -2.84 16.94 -17.77
CA ARG A 102 -3.19 16.71 -19.19
C ARG A 102 -4.53 17.35 -19.53
#